data_AF-A4I7J6-F1
#
_entry.id   AF-A4I7J6-F1
#
_cell.length_a   1.000
_cell.length_b   1.000
_cell.length_c   1.000
_cell.angle_alpha   90.00
_cell.angle_beta   90.00
_cell.angle_gamma   90.00
#
_symmetry.space_group_name_H-M   'P 1'
#
loop_
_entity.id
_entity.type
_entity.pdbx_description
1 polymer ?
#
loop_
_entity_poly.entity_id
_entity_poly.type
_entity_poly.pdbx_seq_one_letter_code
_entity_poly.pdbx_strand_id
1 'polypeptide(L)'
;MDEDHPIGPVVHADSRVLFCGTFPPVRKSIRFYYPNANNDMWKVLGQVFYDDADAFYTAASRASSLFSAPSKHASCHAATRALDEARIVRFADSQPVGFFDVCRRVRRRLGTSADDNIEALERTNVVRDVLSHTPHCAGIITTGTLALTMLLDDLSVHGTFLTSSEAPVEVVLKTRQGKRKYNIPPIGGQLKWVPSEACAFRSAVWIYRGPSTSRALPLKLEDKTRHYRLAVAAHLPLPLTSAPASVANM
;
A
#
# COMPACT_ATOMS: atom_id res chain seq x y z
N MET A 1 4.22 -24.45 -3.31
CA MET A 1 5.53 -23.89 -3.71
C MET A 1 5.74 -22.61 -2.92
N ASP A 2 6.97 -22.34 -2.51
CA ASP A 2 7.31 -21.10 -1.82
C ASP A 2 7.49 -19.98 -2.85
N GLU A 3 7.09 -18.76 -2.51
CA GLU A 3 7.18 -17.58 -3.36
C GLU A 3 8.00 -16.50 -2.64
N ASP A 4 9.07 -16.02 -3.28
CA ASP A 4 9.86 -14.88 -2.81
C ASP A 4 9.30 -13.56 -3.37
N HIS A 5 9.43 -12.47 -2.60
CA HIS A 5 9.02 -11.13 -3.02
C HIS A 5 9.91 -10.68 -4.19
N PRO A 6 9.33 -10.17 -5.30
CA PRO A 6 10.09 -9.97 -6.53
C PRO A 6 11.10 -8.82 -6.48
N ILE A 7 10.92 -7.83 -5.60
CA ILE A 7 11.73 -6.59 -5.61
C ILE A 7 12.18 -6.08 -4.23
N GLY A 8 11.80 -6.73 -3.13
CA GLY A 8 11.94 -6.16 -1.77
C GLY A 8 11.31 -4.76 -1.57
N PRO A 9 11.57 -4.11 -0.42
CA PRO A 9 11.13 -2.74 -0.14
C PRO A 9 11.65 -1.73 -1.18
N VAL A 10 10.79 -0.81 -1.61
CA VAL A 10 11.15 0.36 -2.43
C VAL A 10 10.95 1.60 -1.57
N VAL A 11 12.04 2.06 -0.96
CA VAL A 11 12.05 3.15 0.00
C VAL A 11 13.27 4.04 -0.20
N HIS A 12 13.11 5.33 0.11
CA HIS A 12 14.12 6.36 -0.10
C HIS A 12 14.33 7.19 1.17
N ALA A 13 15.46 7.87 1.28
CA ALA A 13 15.80 8.64 2.47
C ALA A 13 14.75 9.74 2.77
N ASP A 14 14.12 10.28 1.73
CA ASP A 14 13.08 11.30 1.76
C ASP A 14 11.65 10.74 1.84
N SER A 15 11.45 9.41 1.84
CA SER A 15 10.14 8.79 2.04
C SER A 15 9.56 9.19 3.40
N ARG A 16 8.42 9.91 3.39
CA ARG A 16 7.68 10.34 4.58
C ARG A 16 6.47 9.46 4.87
N VAL A 17 5.83 8.94 3.83
CA VAL A 17 4.66 8.05 3.93
C VAL A 17 4.92 6.73 3.22
N LEU A 18 4.73 5.61 3.90
CA LEU A 18 4.93 4.28 3.32
C LEU A 18 3.60 3.55 3.13
N PHE A 19 3.40 2.91 1.98
CA PHE A 19 2.27 2.02 1.74
C PHE A 19 2.69 0.57 2.02
N CYS A 20 1.96 -0.09 2.92
CA CYS A 20 2.33 -1.38 3.49
C CYS A 20 1.28 -2.44 3.16
N GLY A 21 1.64 -3.39 2.30
CA GLY A 21 0.81 -4.55 1.97
C GLY A 21 1.28 -5.83 2.67
N THR A 22 0.63 -6.95 2.32
CA THR A 22 0.99 -8.28 2.85
C THR A 22 2.10 -8.92 2.01
N PHE A 23 1.82 -9.11 0.72
CA PHE A 23 2.65 -9.74 -0.30
C PHE A 23 1.98 -9.54 -1.68
N PRO A 24 2.70 -9.56 -2.82
CA PRO A 24 2.07 -9.39 -4.12
C PRO A 24 1.02 -10.49 -4.42
N PRO A 25 -0.05 -10.19 -5.16
CA PRO A 25 -1.06 -11.18 -5.54
C PRO A 25 -0.53 -12.17 -6.58
N VAL A 26 -1.29 -13.25 -6.83
CA VAL A 26 -0.95 -14.29 -7.82
C VAL A 26 -0.94 -13.70 -9.24
N ARG A 27 -1.97 -12.93 -9.60
CA ARG A 27 -2.06 -12.27 -10.91
C ARG A 27 -1.29 -10.95 -10.87
N LYS A 28 -0.35 -10.78 -11.80
CA LYS A 28 0.54 -9.62 -11.90
C LYS A 28 0.58 -9.18 -13.37
N SER A 29 0.30 -7.90 -13.65
CA SER A 29 0.48 -7.27 -14.96
C SER A 29 1.73 -6.40 -15.03
N ILE A 30 2.34 -6.08 -13.87
CA ILE A 30 3.62 -5.37 -13.73
C ILE A 30 4.47 -6.05 -12.64
N ARG A 31 5.73 -5.67 -12.49
CA ARG A 31 6.63 -6.22 -11.45
C ARG A 31 6.55 -5.44 -10.13
N PHE A 32 6.23 -4.15 -10.19
CA PHE A 32 6.11 -3.26 -9.04
C PHE A 32 4.96 -3.63 -8.08
N TYR A 33 4.86 -2.92 -6.95
CA TYR A 33 3.79 -3.06 -5.97
C TYR A 33 2.38 -2.92 -6.55
N TYR A 34 1.43 -3.63 -5.92
CA TYR A 34 0.02 -3.73 -6.38
C TYR A 34 -0.10 -4.05 -7.87
N PRO A 35 0.52 -5.16 -8.34
CA PRO A 35 0.78 -5.39 -9.75
C PRO A 35 -0.45 -5.76 -10.59
N ASN A 36 -1.63 -5.92 -9.99
CA ASN A 36 -2.85 -6.35 -10.69
C ASN A 36 -3.70 -5.13 -11.04
N ALA A 37 -3.96 -4.89 -12.34
CA ALA A 37 -4.80 -3.78 -12.79
C ALA A 37 -6.24 -3.77 -12.21
N ASN A 38 -6.73 -4.92 -11.71
CA ASN A 38 -8.01 -5.00 -11.00
C ASN A 38 -7.96 -4.54 -9.54
N ASN A 39 -6.78 -4.41 -8.94
CA ASN A 39 -6.61 -3.80 -7.63
C ASN A 39 -6.75 -2.28 -7.78
N ASP A 40 -7.51 -1.64 -6.90
CA ASP A 40 -7.80 -0.21 -7.01
C ASP A 40 -6.68 0.70 -6.48
N MET A 41 -5.55 0.16 -5.99
CA MET A 41 -4.50 0.97 -5.36
C MET A 41 -4.01 2.07 -6.29
N TRP A 42 -3.68 1.74 -7.54
CA TRP A 42 -3.20 2.76 -8.48
C TRP A 42 -4.28 3.77 -8.86
N LYS A 43 -5.57 3.40 -8.82
CA LYS A 43 -6.66 4.38 -8.95
C LYS A 43 -6.77 5.31 -7.75
N VAL A 44 -6.65 4.76 -6.55
CA VAL A 44 -6.65 5.50 -5.30
C VAL A 44 -5.50 6.50 -5.29
N LEU A 45 -4.27 6.05 -5.57
CA LEU A 45 -3.09 6.93 -5.58
C LEU A 45 -3.18 7.98 -6.70
N GLY A 46 -3.69 7.61 -7.88
CA GLY A 46 -3.92 8.56 -8.98
C GLY A 46 -4.86 9.69 -8.53
N GLN A 47 -5.98 9.36 -7.91
CA GLN A 47 -6.91 10.35 -7.37
C GLN A 47 -6.29 11.15 -6.21
N VAL A 48 -5.55 10.52 -5.30
CA VAL A 48 -4.94 11.20 -4.14
C VAL A 48 -3.92 12.25 -4.57
N PHE A 49 -3.03 11.91 -5.51
CA PHE A 49 -1.89 12.75 -5.87
C PHE A 49 -2.12 13.64 -7.08
N TYR A 50 -2.99 13.24 -8.01
CA TYR A 50 -3.20 13.92 -9.30
C TYR A 50 -4.66 14.28 -9.60
N ASP A 51 -5.58 13.94 -8.68
CA ASP A 51 -7.03 14.05 -8.89
C ASP A 51 -7.53 13.35 -10.17
N ASP A 52 -6.79 12.33 -10.61
CA ASP A 52 -7.07 11.51 -11.79
C ASP A 52 -6.85 10.04 -11.46
N ALA A 53 -7.95 9.29 -11.31
CA ALA A 53 -7.93 7.86 -11.05
C ALA A 53 -7.22 7.04 -12.16
N ASP A 54 -7.02 7.60 -13.35
CA ASP A 54 -6.35 6.94 -14.47
C ASP A 54 -4.90 7.41 -14.65
N ALA A 55 -4.37 8.24 -13.75
CA ALA A 55 -3.04 8.84 -13.87
C ALA A 55 -1.90 7.83 -14.04
N PHE A 56 -2.06 6.59 -13.54
CA PHE A 56 -1.07 5.50 -13.60
C PHE A 56 -1.37 4.42 -14.65
N TYR A 57 -2.33 4.69 -15.52
CA TYR A 57 -2.77 3.75 -16.54
C TYR A 57 -2.37 4.25 -17.93
N THR A 58 -2.06 3.32 -18.82
CA THR A 58 -1.83 3.64 -20.23
C THR A 58 -3.08 4.29 -20.81
N ALA A 59 -2.90 5.34 -21.61
CA ALA A 59 -4.00 5.91 -22.38
C ALA A 59 -4.66 4.78 -23.20
N ALA A 60 -5.98 4.72 -23.20
CA ALA A 60 -6.68 3.80 -24.09
C ALA A 60 -6.32 4.23 -25.52
N SER A 61 -5.61 3.37 -26.26
CA SER A 61 -5.38 3.62 -27.68
C SER A 61 -6.74 3.76 -28.34
N ARG A 62 -7.10 4.97 -28.79
CA ARG A 62 -8.23 5.17 -29.73
C ARG A 62 -7.86 4.67 -31.13
N ALA A 63 -7.17 3.53 -31.22
CA ALA A 63 -6.78 2.93 -32.48
C ALA A 63 -8.04 2.46 -33.21
N SER A 64 -8.45 3.28 -34.17
CA SER A 64 -9.40 3.01 -35.26
C SER A 64 -10.87 2.75 -34.89
N SER A 65 -11.60 3.81 -34.52
CA SER A 65 -13.04 3.91 -34.83
C SER A 65 -13.33 4.91 -35.95
N LEU A 66 -12.34 5.26 -36.79
CA LEU A 66 -12.61 6.09 -37.98
C LEU A 66 -13.46 5.35 -39.02
N PHE A 67 -13.61 4.02 -38.92
CA PHE A 67 -14.39 3.22 -39.87
C PHE A 67 -15.40 2.24 -39.22
N SER A 68 -15.73 2.38 -37.93
CA SER A 68 -16.79 1.56 -37.33
C SER A 68 -18.08 2.35 -37.21
N ALA A 69 -19.05 2.02 -38.07
CA ALA A 69 -20.43 2.49 -37.94
C ALA A 69 -21.01 2.09 -36.56
N PRO A 70 -21.90 2.92 -35.97
CA PRO A 70 -22.41 2.69 -34.62
C PRO A 70 -23.30 1.44 -34.59
N SER A 71 -22.79 0.33 -34.06
CA SER A 71 -23.61 -0.82 -33.70
C SER A 71 -24.24 -0.57 -32.32
N LYS A 72 -25.58 -0.64 -32.25
CA LYS A 72 -26.37 -0.45 -31.01
C LYS A 72 -26.17 -1.54 -29.95
N HIS A 73 -25.27 -2.51 -30.19
CA HIS A 73 -24.94 -3.59 -29.25
C HIS A 73 -23.44 -3.75 -29.02
N ALA A 74 -22.61 -2.78 -29.40
CA ALA A 74 -21.25 -2.72 -28.87
C ALA A 74 -21.35 -2.39 -27.38
N SER A 75 -21.42 -3.42 -26.53
CA SER A 75 -20.98 -3.29 -25.16
C SER A 75 -19.62 -2.63 -25.24
N CYS A 76 -19.51 -1.40 -24.74
CA CYS A 76 -18.24 -0.76 -24.55
C CYS A 76 -17.45 -1.67 -23.61
N HIS A 77 -16.70 -2.61 -24.18
CA HIS A 77 -15.54 -3.15 -23.51
C HIS A 77 -14.64 -1.94 -23.35
N ALA A 78 -14.84 -1.19 -22.26
CA ALA A 78 -13.92 -0.17 -21.83
C ALA A 78 -12.57 -0.86 -21.88
N ALA A 79 -11.73 -0.47 -22.84
CA ALA A 79 -10.42 -1.05 -23.04
C ALA A 79 -9.80 -1.12 -21.65
N THR A 80 -9.57 -2.34 -21.14
CA THR A 80 -9.10 -2.51 -19.78
C THR A 80 -7.71 -1.90 -19.77
N ARG A 81 -7.60 -0.68 -19.23
CA ARG A 81 -6.36 0.09 -19.29
C ARG A 81 -5.29 -0.69 -18.54
N ALA A 82 -4.12 -0.83 -19.14
CA ALA A 82 -2.97 -1.47 -18.51
C ALA A 82 -2.33 -0.50 -17.51
N LEU A 83 -1.66 -1.03 -16.49
CA LEU A 83 -0.82 -0.22 -15.59
C LEU A 83 0.42 0.24 -16.37
N ASP A 84 0.74 1.53 -16.30
CA ASP A 84 1.97 2.12 -16.83
C ASP A 84 3.07 2.01 -15.77
N GLU A 85 3.82 0.89 -15.81
CA GLU A 85 4.87 0.61 -14.82
C GLU A 85 5.96 1.68 -14.79
N ALA A 86 6.35 2.22 -15.95
CA ALA A 86 7.39 3.26 -16.02
C ALA A 86 6.95 4.53 -15.29
N ARG A 87 5.68 4.91 -15.40
CA ARG A 87 5.10 6.04 -14.67
C ARG A 87 4.96 5.75 -13.18
N ILE A 88 4.58 4.53 -12.81
CA ILE A 88 4.50 4.08 -11.42
C ILE A 88 5.87 4.15 -10.74
N VAL A 89 6.92 3.63 -11.37
CA VAL A 89 8.30 3.68 -10.85
C VAL A 89 8.75 5.13 -10.71
N ARG A 90 8.53 5.96 -11.73
CA ARG A 90 8.84 7.40 -11.66
C ARG A 90 8.15 8.09 -10.49
N PHE A 91 6.89 7.78 -10.22
CA PHE A 91 6.18 8.32 -9.07
C PHE A 91 6.78 7.88 -7.74
N ALA A 92 7.16 6.60 -7.62
CA ALA A 92 7.83 6.10 -6.42
C ALA A 92 9.19 6.79 -6.21
N ASP A 93 9.94 7.04 -7.28
CA ASP A 93 11.25 7.70 -7.22
C ASP A 93 11.18 9.22 -7.02
N SER A 94 10.08 9.87 -7.43
CA SER A 94 9.98 11.34 -7.46
C SER A 94 9.13 11.92 -6.33
N GLN A 95 8.46 11.08 -5.54
CA GLN A 95 7.59 11.52 -4.46
C GLN A 95 8.11 11.01 -3.12
N PRO A 96 7.88 11.74 -2.02
CA PRO A 96 8.31 11.35 -0.66
C PRO A 96 7.42 10.23 -0.10
N VAL A 97 7.21 9.17 -0.88
CA VAL A 97 6.48 7.97 -0.56
C VAL A 97 7.40 6.75 -0.65
N GLY A 98 6.96 5.61 -0.14
CA GLY A 98 7.65 4.34 -0.32
C GLY A 98 6.69 3.17 -0.20
N PHE A 99 7.16 1.99 -0.53
CA PHE A 99 6.36 0.78 -0.62
C PHE A 99 7.10 -0.40 -0.01
N PHE A 100 6.40 -1.17 0.82
CA PHE A 100 6.92 -2.44 1.29
C PHE A 100 5.77 -3.41 1.59
N ASP A 101 6.11 -4.69 1.65
CA ASP A 101 5.22 -5.75 2.12
C ASP A 101 5.78 -6.35 3.41
N VAL A 102 4.92 -6.79 4.33
CA VAL A 102 5.37 -7.42 5.59
C VAL A 102 5.96 -8.82 5.39
N CYS A 103 5.70 -9.47 4.25
CA CYS A 103 6.28 -10.76 3.91
C CYS A 103 7.34 -10.63 2.81
N ARG A 104 8.48 -11.30 2.99
CA ARG A 104 9.52 -11.46 1.96
C ARG A 104 9.43 -12.81 1.26
N ARG A 105 8.92 -13.82 1.96
CA ARG A 105 8.69 -15.16 1.41
C ARG A 105 7.41 -15.74 1.98
N VAL A 106 6.56 -16.30 1.12
CA VAL A 106 5.28 -16.87 1.51
C VAL A 106 5.06 -18.26 0.93
N ARG A 107 4.09 -18.97 1.51
CA ARG A 107 3.44 -20.11 0.89
C ARG A 107 1.94 -19.87 0.82
N ARG A 108 1.36 -20.05 -0.37
CA ARG A 108 -0.11 -20.02 -0.55
C ARG A 108 -0.68 -21.43 -0.37
N ARG A 109 -1.59 -21.62 0.58
CA ARG A 109 -2.15 -22.95 0.91
C ARG A 109 -3.05 -23.50 -0.21
N LEU A 110 -3.86 -22.62 -0.80
CA LEU A 110 -4.88 -22.87 -1.83
C LEU A 110 -4.57 -22.14 -3.16
N GLY A 111 -3.37 -21.59 -3.30
CA GLY A 111 -2.98 -20.86 -4.52
C GLY A 111 -3.71 -19.53 -4.78
N THR A 112 -4.42 -18.96 -3.79
CA THR A 112 -5.09 -17.65 -3.88
C THR A 112 -4.36 -16.56 -3.09
N SER A 113 -4.80 -15.30 -3.23
CA SER A 113 -4.22 -14.13 -2.54
C SER A 113 -5.02 -13.63 -1.34
N ALA A 114 -5.96 -14.44 -0.81
CA ALA A 114 -6.68 -14.10 0.40
C ALA A 114 -5.75 -14.17 1.63
N ASP A 115 -5.99 -13.32 2.63
CA ASP A 115 -5.16 -13.22 3.84
C ASP A 115 -5.05 -14.56 4.59
N ASP A 116 -6.16 -15.29 4.73
CA ASP A 116 -6.21 -16.61 5.39
C ASP A 116 -5.44 -17.71 4.63
N ASN A 117 -5.13 -17.46 3.36
CA ASN A 117 -4.41 -18.37 2.51
C ASN A 117 -2.88 -18.18 2.54
N ILE A 118 -2.38 -17.11 3.17
CA ILE A 118 -0.97 -16.75 3.18
C ILE A 118 -0.31 -17.27 4.46
N GLU A 119 0.67 -18.15 4.30
CA GLU A 119 1.64 -18.49 5.34
C GLU A 119 2.92 -17.66 5.12
N ALA A 120 3.29 -16.83 6.10
CA ALA A 120 4.54 -16.08 6.07
C ALA A 120 5.72 -16.98 6.46
N LEU A 121 6.60 -17.29 5.51
CA LEU A 121 7.81 -18.08 5.74
C LEU A 121 9.00 -17.20 6.15
N GLU A 122 9.08 -15.99 5.59
CA GLU A 122 10.04 -14.96 5.99
C GLU A 122 9.34 -13.59 6.00
N ARG A 123 9.53 -12.83 7.06
CA ARG A 123 8.97 -11.48 7.24
C ARG A 123 10.00 -10.40 6.95
N THR A 124 9.54 -9.24 6.51
CA THR A 124 10.39 -8.04 6.39
C THR A 124 10.77 -7.56 7.78
N ASN A 125 12.06 -7.35 8.04
CA ASN A 125 12.46 -6.70 9.28
C ASN A 125 12.20 -5.19 9.12
N VAL A 126 11.07 -4.72 9.64
CA VAL A 126 10.61 -3.33 9.39
C VAL A 126 11.62 -2.29 9.87
N VAL A 127 12.28 -2.50 11.01
CA VAL A 127 13.28 -1.53 11.48
C VAL A 127 14.53 -1.54 10.59
N ARG A 128 15.08 -2.73 10.31
CA ARG A 128 16.35 -2.88 9.59
C ARG A 128 16.24 -2.64 8.08
N ASP A 129 15.18 -3.12 7.45
CA ASP A 129 15.03 -3.16 5.99
C ASP A 129 14.17 -2.01 5.45
N VAL A 130 13.46 -1.28 6.32
CA VAL A 130 12.54 -0.20 5.92
C VAL A 130 12.90 1.10 6.64
N LEU A 131 12.70 1.17 7.96
CA LEU A 131 12.82 2.42 8.71
C LEU A 131 14.26 2.98 8.76
N SER A 132 15.27 2.11 8.77
CA SER A 132 16.69 2.50 8.67
C SER A 132 17.02 3.28 7.39
N HIS A 133 16.24 3.05 6.33
CA HIS A 133 16.40 3.68 5.01
C HIS A 133 15.45 4.87 4.80
N THR A 134 14.57 5.16 5.76
CA THR A 134 13.57 6.23 5.69
C THR A 134 13.61 7.11 6.94
N PRO A 135 14.72 7.83 7.23
CA PRO A 135 14.87 8.62 8.45
C PRO A 135 13.79 9.70 8.65
N HIS A 136 13.11 10.10 7.57
CA HIS A 136 12.02 11.07 7.59
C HIS A 136 10.62 10.45 7.58
N CYS A 137 10.50 9.13 7.69
CA CYS A 137 9.20 8.46 7.77
C CYS A 137 8.42 8.94 8.99
N ALA A 138 7.19 9.40 8.74
CA ALA A 138 6.26 9.88 9.76
C ALA A 138 4.94 9.10 9.74
N GLY A 139 4.64 8.37 8.66
CA GLY A 139 3.42 7.58 8.53
C GLY A 139 3.60 6.28 7.72
N ILE A 140 2.94 5.21 8.16
CA ILE A 140 2.80 3.95 7.43
C ILE A 140 1.30 3.64 7.28
N ILE A 141 0.85 3.47 6.03
CA ILE A 141 -0.53 3.16 5.69
C ILE A 141 -0.64 1.69 5.29
N THR A 142 -1.29 0.89 6.12
CA THR A 142 -1.52 -0.54 5.86
C THR A 142 -2.75 -0.74 4.98
N THR A 143 -2.66 -1.65 4.01
CA THR A 143 -3.69 -1.83 2.96
C THR A 143 -4.52 -3.10 3.13
N GLY A 144 -4.46 -3.72 4.31
CA GLY A 144 -5.10 -4.99 4.61
C GLY A 144 -4.93 -5.35 6.08
N THR A 145 -5.82 -6.21 6.59
CA THR A 145 -5.78 -6.59 8.01
C THR A 145 -4.55 -7.43 8.33
N LEU A 146 -4.17 -8.39 7.47
CA LEU A 146 -2.99 -9.21 7.73
C LEU A 146 -1.70 -8.37 7.80
N ALA A 147 -1.50 -7.47 6.82
CA ALA A 147 -0.40 -6.50 6.80
C ALA A 147 -0.33 -5.70 8.11
N LEU A 148 -1.47 -5.16 8.56
CA LEU A 148 -1.53 -4.41 9.81
C LEU A 148 -1.16 -5.25 11.03
N THR A 149 -1.74 -6.45 11.18
CA THR A 149 -1.44 -7.30 12.34
C THR A 149 0.02 -7.74 12.43
N MET A 150 0.64 -8.02 11.29
CA MET A 150 2.07 -8.31 11.21
C MET A 150 2.90 -7.07 11.55
N LEU A 151 2.60 -5.92 10.94
CA LEU A 151 3.31 -4.68 11.25
C LEU A 151 3.25 -4.33 12.75
N LEU A 152 2.08 -4.46 13.37
CA LEU A 152 1.92 -4.23 14.81
C LEU A 152 2.77 -5.21 15.64
N ASP A 153 2.84 -6.47 15.22
CA ASP A 153 3.69 -7.48 15.87
C ASP A 153 5.17 -7.11 15.82
N ASP A 154 5.69 -6.76 14.63
CA ASP A 154 7.11 -6.41 14.47
C ASP A 154 7.46 -5.16 15.28
N LEU A 155 6.63 -4.11 15.19
CA LEU A 155 6.89 -2.84 15.87
C LEU A 155 6.71 -2.93 17.40
N SER A 156 5.89 -3.85 17.91
CA SER A 156 5.68 -4.04 19.35
C SER A 156 6.93 -4.55 20.09
N VAL A 157 7.85 -5.20 19.37
CA VAL A 157 9.14 -5.63 19.93
C VAL A 157 10.11 -4.45 20.06
N HIS A 158 9.89 -3.39 19.30
CA HIS A 158 10.82 -2.27 19.15
C HIS A 158 10.34 -0.95 19.76
N GLY A 159 9.11 -0.90 20.27
CA GLY A 159 8.55 0.31 20.87
C GLY A 159 7.15 0.11 21.44
N THR A 160 6.53 1.22 21.82
CA THR A 160 5.19 1.25 22.42
C THR A 160 4.20 1.94 21.50
N PHE A 161 2.91 1.67 21.71
CA PHE A 161 1.84 2.30 20.95
C PHE A 161 1.00 3.21 21.83
N LEU A 162 0.61 4.34 21.25
CA LEU A 162 -0.31 5.31 21.82
C LEU A 162 -1.55 5.46 20.93
N THR A 163 -2.69 5.78 21.54
CA THR A 163 -3.88 6.23 20.81
C THR A 163 -3.67 7.63 20.24
N SER A 164 -4.62 8.12 19.43
CA SER A 164 -4.60 9.52 18.98
C SER A 164 -4.74 10.54 20.11
N SER A 165 -5.19 10.12 21.30
CA SER A 165 -5.21 10.94 22.51
C SER A 165 -3.97 10.75 23.39
N GLU A 166 -2.90 10.18 22.83
CA GLU A 166 -1.61 9.91 23.50
C GLU A 166 -1.71 8.93 24.70
N ALA A 167 -2.80 8.16 24.81
CA ALA A 167 -2.95 7.15 25.86
C ALA A 167 -2.22 5.85 25.45
N PRO A 168 -1.42 5.23 26.33
CA PRO A 168 -0.78 3.94 26.03
C PRO A 168 -1.80 2.85 25.68
N VAL A 169 -1.49 2.04 24.67
CA VAL A 169 -2.33 0.91 24.25
C VAL A 169 -1.48 -0.32 23.94
N GLU A 170 -1.84 -1.43 24.54
CA GLU A 170 -1.29 -2.74 24.17
C GLU A 170 -1.93 -3.18 22.85
N VAL A 171 -1.13 -3.33 21.80
CA VAL A 171 -1.64 -3.67 20.46
C VAL A 171 -1.59 -5.17 20.16
N VAL A 172 -0.73 -5.92 20.84
CA VAL A 172 -0.59 -7.37 20.70
C VAL A 172 -0.77 -8.01 22.07
N LEU A 173 -1.89 -8.71 22.23
CA LEU A 173 -2.24 -9.42 23.45
C LEU A 173 -2.09 -10.92 23.23
N LYS A 174 -1.90 -11.67 24.30
CA LYS A 174 -1.99 -13.14 24.30
C LYS A 174 -3.27 -13.58 24.98
N THR A 175 -4.02 -14.46 24.32
CA THR A 175 -5.17 -15.15 24.93
C THR A 175 -4.69 -16.17 25.97
N ARG A 176 -5.61 -16.68 26.79
CA ARG A 176 -5.31 -17.79 27.73
C ARG A 176 -4.74 -19.04 27.04
N GLN A 177 -5.02 -19.25 25.76
CA GLN A 177 -4.49 -20.36 24.95
C GLN A 177 -3.15 -20.03 24.28
N GLY A 178 -2.53 -18.88 24.59
CA GLY A 178 -1.29 -18.42 23.95
C GLY A 178 -1.47 -17.86 22.53
N LYS A 179 -2.69 -17.89 21.96
CA LYS A 179 -2.96 -17.27 20.65
C LYS A 179 -2.86 -15.75 20.73
N ARG A 180 -2.26 -15.12 19.72
CA ARG A 180 -2.18 -13.66 19.62
C ARG A 180 -3.56 -13.08 19.28
N LYS A 181 -3.90 -11.95 19.92
CA LYS A 181 -5.05 -11.10 19.62
C LYS A 181 -4.52 -9.69 19.40
N TYR A 182 -5.09 -8.98 18.44
CA TYR A 182 -4.62 -7.64 18.06
C TYR A 182 -5.69 -6.58 18.36
N ASN A 183 -5.29 -5.46 18.96
CA ASN A 183 -6.14 -4.27 19.07
C ASN A 183 -6.03 -3.48 17.77
N ILE A 184 -6.91 -3.81 16.83
CA ILE A 184 -6.92 -3.23 15.49
C ILE A 184 -7.80 -1.96 15.50
N PRO A 185 -7.28 -0.77 15.15
CA PRO A 185 -8.12 0.43 15.00
C PRO A 185 -9.18 0.23 13.92
N PRO A 186 -10.30 0.97 13.88
CA PRO A 186 -11.27 0.89 12.77
C PRO A 186 -10.65 1.33 11.44
N ILE A 187 -11.30 1.02 10.31
CA ILE A 187 -10.87 1.55 8.99
C ILE A 187 -10.85 3.08 9.06
N GLY A 188 -9.73 3.70 8.63
CA GLY A 188 -9.49 5.14 8.76
C GLY A 188 -8.95 5.56 10.13
N GLY A 189 -8.88 4.66 11.10
CA GLY A 189 -8.22 4.89 12.39
C GLY A 189 -6.70 4.76 12.29
N GLN A 190 -6.03 5.21 13.35
CA GLN A 190 -4.57 5.26 13.43
C GLN A 190 -4.08 5.02 14.86
N LEU A 191 -2.84 4.58 14.98
CA LEU A 191 -2.09 4.46 16.22
C LEU A 191 -0.76 5.20 16.06
N LYS A 192 -0.19 5.69 17.14
CA LYS A 192 1.15 6.29 17.13
C LYS A 192 2.14 5.29 17.71
N TRP A 193 3.08 4.83 16.92
CA TRP A 193 4.19 4.01 17.39
C TRP A 193 5.34 4.92 17.83
N VAL A 194 5.85 4.68 19.04
CA VAL A 194 6.98 5.39 19.63
C VAL A 194 8.12 4.39 19.82
N PRO A 195 9.24 4.54 19.10
CA PRO A 195 10.40 3.67 19.25
C PRO A 195 10.93 3.66 20.69
N SER A 196 11.41 2.50 21.15
CA SER A 196 12.17 2.40 22.39
C SER A 196 13.57 3.01 22.26
N GLU A 197 14.24 3.27 23.38
CA GLU A 197 15.61 3.77 23.39
C GLU A 197 16.60 2.84 22.67
N ALA A 198 16.37 1.53 22.69
CA ALA A 198 17.19 0.55 21.99
C ALA A 198 17.00 0.55 20.45
N CYS A 199 15.99 1.24 19.93
CA CYS A 199 15.44 1.00 18.59
C CYS A 199 16.23 1.50 17.36
N ALA A 200 17.43 2.06 17.34
CA ALA A 200 18.04 2.67 16.12
C ALA A 200 17.21 3.79 15.41
N PHE A 201 16.01 3.52 14.88
CA PHE A 201 15.02 4.53 14.48
C PHE A 201 14.50 5.30 15.70
N ARG A 202 14.40 6.63 15.58
CA ARG A 202 14.16 7.54 16.73
C ARG A 202 12.88 8.35 16.66
N SER A 203 12.28 8.47 15.48
CA SER A 203 11.08 9.28 15.29
C SER A 203 9.83 8.46 15.58
N ALA A 204 8.80 9.09 16.16
CA ALA A 204 7.48 8.47 16.23
C ALA A 204 6.87 8.34 14.82
N VAL A 205 6.13 7.26 14.58
CA VAL A 205 5.49 6.97 13.29
C VAL A 205 4.01 6.69 13.50
N TRP A 206 3.16 7.34 12.71
CA TRP A 206 1.73 7.06 12.68
C TRP A 206 1.44 5.81 11.84
N ILE A 207 0.71 4.86 12.41
CA ILE A 207 0.31 3.62 11.77
C ILE A 207 -1.17 3.71 11.44
N TYR A 208 -1.49 3.88 10.15
CA TYR A 208 -2.85 4.03 9.65
C TYR A 208 -3.42 2.70 9.19
N ARG A 209 -4.69 2.45 9.52
CA ARG A 209 -5.48 1.37 8.91
C ARG A 209 -6.21 1.91 7.69
N GLY A 210 -5.62 1.69 6.52
CA GLY A 210 -6.31 1.92 5.24
C GLY A 210 -7.37 0.84 4.98
N PRO A 211 -8.42 1.15 4.21
CA PRO A 211 -9.27 0.12 3.65
C PRO A 211 -8.48 -0.70 2.62
N SER A 212 -8.88 -1.97 2.42
CA SER A 212 -8.27 -2.77 1.37
C SER A 212 -8.56 -2.18 -0.01
N THR A 213 -7.53 -2.17 -0.85
CA THR A 213 -7.65 -1.77 -2.25
C THR A 213 -8.09 -2.92 -3.16
N SER A 214 -8.18 -4.14 -2.63
CA SER A 214 -8.80 -5.26 -3.34
C SER A 214 -10.27 -4.96 -3.67
N ARG A 215 -10.72 -5.36 -4.85
CA ARG A 215 -12.15 -5.33 -5.22
C ARG A 215 -12.97 -6.45 -4.59
N ALA A 216 -12.31 -7.43 -3.96
CA ALA A 216 -12.98 -8.50 -3.23
C ALA A 216 -13.63 -8.01 -1.92
N LEU A 217 -13.28 -6.82 -1.44
CA LEU A 217 -13.81 -6.25 -0.20
C LEU A 217 -14.67 -5.01 -0.48
N PRO A 218 -15.85 -4.89 0.15
CA PRO A 218 -16.82 -3.85 -0.18
C PRO A 218 -16.38 -2.49 0.37
N LEU A 219 -15.89 -1.63 -0.52
CA LEU A 219 -15.83 -0.18 -0.33
C LEU A 219 -15.75 0.49 -1.71
N LYS A 220 -16.48 1.58 -1.92
CA LYS A 220 -16.42 2.31 -3.19
C LYS A 220 -15.04 2.95 -3.37
N LEU A 221 -14.63 3.17 -4.62
CA LEU A 221 -13.36 3.82 -4.92
C LEU A 221 -13.25 5.19 -4.23
N GLU A 222 -14.32 5.98 -4.25
CA GLU A 222 -14.40 7.30 -3.59
C GLU A 222 -14.10 7.23 -2.08
N ASP A 223 -14.72 6.28 -1.39
CA ASP A 223 -14.53 6.07 0.05
C ASP A 223 -13.12 5.56 0.35
N LYS A 224 -12.58 4.65 -0.46
CA LYS A 224 -11.17 4.23 -0.39
C LYS A 224 -10.27 5.46 -0.51
N THR A 225 -10.43 6.23 -1.58
CA THR A 225 -9.67 7.45 -1.85
C THR A 225 -9.72 8.43 -0.68
N ARG A 226 -10.90 8.65 -0.08
CA ARG A 226 -11.04 9.56 1.06
C ARG A 226 -10.14 9.16 2.22
N HIS A 227 -10.10 7.88 2.59
CA HIS A 227 -9.25 7.40 3.68
C HIS A 227 -7.76 7.57 3.38
N TYR A 228 -7.32 7.17 2.17
CA TYR A 228 -5.91 7.32 1.79
C TYR A 228 -5.50 8.79 1.67
N ARG A 229 -6.36 9.66 1.11
CA ARG A 229 -6.11 11.10 0.99
C ARG A 229 -5.89 11.75 2.37
N LEU A 230 -6.73 11.43 3.35
CA LEU A 230 -6.59 11.96 4.71
C LEU A 230 -5.29 11.50 5.39
N ALA A 231 -4.94 10.22 5.26
CA ALA A 231 -3.71 9.69 5.84
C ALA A 231 -2.45 10.27 5.18
N VAL A 232 -2.44 10.43 3.85
CA VAL A 232 -1.33 11.05 3.12
C VAL A 232 -1.23 12.55 3.44
N ALA A 233 -2.36 13.28 3.44
CA ALA A 233 -2.41 14.72 3.72
C ALA A 233 -1.93 15.09 5.13
N ALA A 234 -1.94 14.15 6.08
CA ALA A 234 -1.39 14.35 7.42
C ALA A 234 0.15 14.52 7.42
N HIS A 235 0.83 14.16 6.34
CA HIS A 235 2.29 14.14 6.25
C HIS A 235 2.86 14.83 5.02
N LEU A 236 2.07 14.97 3.96
CA LEU A 236 2.47 15.56 2.68
C LEU A 236 1.48 16.66 2.27
N PRO A 237 1.96 17.79 1.71
CA PRO A 237 1.07 18.75 1.06
C PRO A 237 0.43 18.11 -0.18
N LEU A 238 -0.89 18.22 -0.30
CA LEU A 238 -1.66 17.71 -1.44
C LEU A 238 -2.57 18.80 -2.04
N PRO A 239 -2.83 18.79 -3.37
CA PRO A 239 -2.16 17.95 -4.37
C PRO A 239 -0.69 18.38 -4.53
N LEU A 240 0.13 17.48 -5.09
CA LEU A 240 1.53 17.84 -5.39
C LEU A 240 1.55 18.90 -6.49
N THR A 241 2.46 19.87 -6.38
CA THR A 241 2.55 21.01 -7.30
C THR A 241 2.92 20.64 -8.75
N SER A 242 3.36 19.40 -9.02
CA SER A 242 3.65 18.91 -10.38
C SER A 242 3.12 17.50 -10.62
N ALA A 243 2.36 17.33 -11.71
CA ALA A 243 2.08 16.02 -12.28
C ALA A 243 3.37 15.42 -12.90
N PRO A 244 3.54 14.09 -12.97
CA PRO A 244 4.66 13.47 -13.65
C PRO A 244 4.55 13.84 -15.12
N ALA A 245 5.55 14.57 -15.62
CA ALA A 245 5.64 14.94 -17.02
C ALA A 245 5.39 13.70 -17.90
N SER A 246 4.52 13.81 -18.90
CA SER A 246 4.33 12.72 -19.87
C SER A 246 5.68 12.42 -20.52
N VAL A 247 6.04 11.14 -20.62
CA VAL A 247 7.17 10.72 -21.46
C VAL A 247 6.77 10.99 -22.90
N ALA A 248 7.02 12.20 -23.39
CA ALA A 248 7.18 12.42 -24.81
C ALA A 248 8.62 11.97 -25.12
N ASN A 249 8.73 10.78 -25.72
CA ASN A 249 9.90 10.22 -26.41
C ASN A 249 11.27 10.85 -26.05
N MET A 250 12.02 10.19 -25.17
CA MET A 250 13.48 10.14 -25.30
C MET A 250 13.87 8.83 -25.96
#